data_AF-A0A970MUH2-F1
#
_entry.id   AF-A0A970MUH2-F1
#
_cell.length_a   1.000
_cell.length_b   1.000
_cell.length_c   1.000
_cell.angle_alpha   90.00
_cell.angle_beta   90.00
_cell.angle_gamma   90.00
#
_symmetry.space_group_name_H-M   'P 1'
#
loop_
_entity.id
_entity.type
_entity.pdbx_description
1 polymer ?
#
loop_
_entity_poly.entity_id
_entity_poly.type
_entity_poly.pdbx_seq_one_letter_code
_entity_poly.pdbx_strand_id
1 'polypeptide(L)'
;MRPYISLFLLLFALQTTFSQNVALVLSGGGAKGAAHIGVIRALEEEGIPIDYIAGTSAGAIIGALYASGYNPDEMEDIFNDPEFA
;
A
#
# COMPACT_ATOMS: atom_id res chain seq x y z
N MET A 1 -1.10 -32.39 32.67
CA MET A 1 -0.58 -31.01 32.60
C MET A 1 -0.08 -30.59 31.22
N ARG A 2 0.56 -31.49 30.44
CA ARG A 2 1.01 -31.21 29.05
C ARG A 2 -0.06 -30.75 28.02
N PRO A 3 -1.29 -31.32 27.94
CA PRO A 3 -2.22 -30.98 26.86
C PRO A 3 -2.83 -29.57 27.01
N TYR A 4 -2.95 -29.07 28.24
CA TYR A 4 -3.48 -27.72 28.50
C TYR A 4 -2.50 -26.62 28.08
N ILE A 5 -1.18 -26.88 28.10
CA ILE A 5 -0.17 -25.93 27.65
C ILE A 5 -0.21 -25.80 26.12
N SER A 6 -0.33 -26.91 25.39
CA SER A 6 -0.50 -26.90 23.93
C SER A 6 -1.79 -26.19 23.51
N LEU A 7 -2.88 -26.42 24.24
CA LEU A 7 -4.16 -25.74 24.00
C LEU A 7 -4.08 -24.23 24.30
N PHE A 8 -3.40 -23.85 25.39
CA PHE A 8 -3.19 -22.45 25.75
C PHE A 8 -2.32 -21.72 24.72
N LEU A 9 -1.23 -22.34 24.24
CA LEU A 9 -0.37 -21.78 23.19
C LEU A 9 -1.12 -21.62 21.86
N LEU A 10 -1.98 -22.60 21.51
CA LEU A 10 -2.81 -22.51 20.31
C LEU A 10 -3.84 -21.37 20.42
N LEU A 11 -4.51 -21.24 21.57
CA LEU A 11 -5.47 -20.16 21.82
C LEU A 11 -4.80 -18.78 21.87
N PHE A 12 -3.57 -18.71 22.38
CA PHE A 12 -2.77 -17.49 22.38
C PHE A 12 -2.29 -17.11 20.96
N ALA A 13 -1.92 -18.09 20.14
CA ALA A 13 -1.56 -17.86 18.73
C ALA A 13 -2.77 -17.48 17.85
N LEU A 14 -3.99 -17.85 18.26
CA LEU A 14 -5.25 -17.50 17.61
C LEU A 14 -5.77 -16.10 17.99
N GLN A 15 -4.98 -15.26 18.67
CA GLN A 15 -5.39 -13.89 18.91
C GLN A 15 -5.46 -13.12 17.60
N THR A 16 -6.68 -12.75 17.19
CA THR A 16 -6.90 -11.85 16.04
C THR A 16 -6.35 -10.48 16.39
N THR A 17 -5.20 -10.12 15.82
CA THR A 17 -4.67 -8.76 15.91
C THR A 17 -5.50 -7.87 14.97
N PHE A 18 -6.27 -6.95 15.54
CA PHE A 18 -6.89 -5.88 14.76
C PHE A 18 -5.81 -4.86 14.41
N SER A 19 -5.37 -4.84 13.16
CA SER A 19 -4.53 -3.76 12.62
C SER A 19 -5.39 -2.53 12.37
N GLN A 20 -4.79 -1.34 12.43
CA GLN A 20 -5.44 -0.13 11.94
C GLN A 20 -5.51 -0.22 10.42
N ASN A 21 -6.72 -0.07 9.87
CA ASN A 21 -6.90 0.03 8.43
C ASN A 21 -6.60 1.46 7.97
N VAL A 22 -5.83 1.60 6.90
CA VAL A 22 -5.40 2.89 6.35
C VAL A 22 -5.95 3.05 4.94
N ALA A 23 -6.58 4.20 4.68
CA ALA A 23 -7.05 4.59 3.36
C ALA A 23 -6.22 5.76 2.83
N LEU A 24 -5.53 5.55 1.71
CA LEU A 24 -4.75 6.58 1.01
C LEU A 24 -5.61 7.27 -0.06
N VAL A 25 -5.73 8.60 0.02
CA VAL A 25 -6.52 9.40 -0.94
C VAL A 25 -5.60 10.33 -1.73
N LEU A 26 -5.48 10.09 -3.03
CA LEU A 26 -4.58 10.79 -3.93
C LEU A 26 -5.32 11.83 -4.77
N SER A 27 -4.99 13.11 -4.58
CA SER A 27 -5.55 14.19 -5.38
C SER A 27 -5.05 14.18 -6.83
N GLY A 28 -5.75 14.89 -7.72
CA GLY A 28 -5.23 15.19 -9.05
C GLY A 28 -4.08 16.20 -9.01
N GLY A 29 -3.22 16.20 -10.05
CA GLY A 29 -2.07 17.10 -10.09
C GLY A 29 -1.34 17.20 -11.44
N GLY A 30 -1.90 16.63 -12.52
CA GLY A 30 -1.24 16.57 -13.83
C GLY A 30 0.13 15.88 -13.75
N ALA A 31 1.14 16.42 -14.43
CA ALA A 31 2.51 15.89 -14.42
C ALA A 31 3.14 15.81 -13.02
N LYS A 32 2.73 16.68 -12.07
CA LYS A 32 3.21 16.61 -10.68
C LYS A 32 2.64 15.43 -9.90
N GLY A 33 1.67 14.71 -10.48
CA GLY A 33 1.07 13.52 -9.87
C GLY A 33 2.08 12.44 -9.53
N ALA A 34 3.19 12.33 -10.28
CA ALA A 34 4.27 11.38 -10.00
C ALA A 34 4.82 11.46 -8.57
N ALA A 35 4.70 12.62 -7.90
CA ALA A 35 5.07 12.77 -6.49
C ALA A 35 4.31 11.82 -5.54
N HIS A 36 3.11 11.36 -5.92
CA HIS A 36 2.35 10.36 -5.15
C HIS A 36 3.08 9.02 -5.08
N ILE A 37 3.92 8.65 -6.06
CA ILE A 37 4.74 7.43 -6.01
C ILE A 37 5.73 7.51 -4.84
N GLY A 38 6.37 8.65 -4.63
CA GLY A 38 7.26 8.88 -3.50
C GLY A 38 6.55 8.83 -2.15
N VAL A 39 5.29 9.28 -2.08
CA VAL A 39 4.47 9.14 -0.86
C VAL A 39 4.21 7.67 -0.56
N ILE A 40 3.82 6.88 -1.56
CA ILE A 40 3.60 5.43 -1.39
C ILE A 40 4.88 4.75 -0.92
N ARG A 41 6.03 5.04 -1.55
CA ARG A 41 7.34 4.51 -1.14
C ARG A 41 7.64 4.78 0.34
N ALA A 42 7.47 6.02 0.78
CA ALA A 42 7.71 6.39 2.18
C ALA A 42 6.79 5.65 3.16
N LEU A 43 5.52 5.40 2.78
CA LEU A 43 4.60 4.63 3.60
C LEU A 43 5.03 3.15 3.71
N GLU A 44 5.47 2.55 2.60
CA GLU A 44 5.97 1.17 2.59
C GLU A 44 7.27 1.00 3.40
N GLU A 45 8.21 1.95 3.27
CA GLU A 45 9.48 1.95 4.02
C GLU A 45 9.26 2.04 5.55
N GLU A 46 8.25 2.79 5.98
CA GLU A 46 7.87 2.93 7.38
C GLU A 46 6.92 1.81 7.87
N GLY A 47 6.59 0.84 6.99
CA GLY A 47 5.70 -0.27 7.33
C GLY A 47 4.26 0.16 7.62
N ILE A 48 3.80 1.28 7.06
CA ILE A 48 2.43 1.75 7.18
C ILE A 48 1.59 1.02 6.12
N PRO A 49 0.60 0.18 6.52
CA PRO A 49 -0.22 -0.55 5.55
C PRO A 49 -1.07 0.43 4.73
N ILE A 50 -1.43 0.05 3.50
CA ILE A 50 -2.41 0.75 2.66
C ILE A 50 -3.48 -0.27 2.27
N ASP A 51 -4.59 -0.27 2.99
CA ASP A 51 -5.69 -1.24 2.79
C ASP A 51 -6.67 -0.78 1.71
N TYR A 52 -6.80 0.53 1.56
CA TYR A 52 -7.67 1.16 0.58
C TYR A 52 -6.93 2.29 -0.12
N ILE A 53 -7.18 2.44 -1.42
CA ILE A 53 -6.65 3.56 -2.19
C ILE A 53 -7.75 4.15 -3.06
N ALA A 54 -7.82 5.47 -3.09
CA ALA A 54 -8.72 6.23 -3.94
C ALA A 54 -7.95 7.38 -4.60
N GLY A 55 -8.28 7.72 -5.84
CA GLY A 55 -7.57 8.77 -6.55
C GLY A 55 -8.41 9.52 -7.57
N THR A 56 -7.97 10.72 -7.96
CA THR A 56 -8.58 11.52 -9.04
C THR A 56 -7.53 11.88 -10.10
N SER A 57 -7.86 11.76 -11.39
CA SER A 57 -6.97 12.11 -12.51
C SER A 57 -5.59 11.42 -12.37
N ALA A 58 -4.48 12.16 -12.31
CA ALA A 58 -3.14 11.59 -12.11
C ALA A 58 -3.03 10.70 -10.85
N GLY A 59 -3.69 11.08 -9.75
CA GLY A 59 -3.75 10.26 -8.55
C GLY A 59 -4.54 8.96 -8.73
N ALA A 60 -5.54 8.94 -9.63
CA ALA A 60 -6.28 7.73 -9.96
C ALA A 60 -5.41 6.73 -10.74
N ILE A 61 -4.56 7.22 -11.66
CA ILE A 61 -3.63 6.39 -12.43
C ILE A 61 -2.63 5.72 -11.47
N ILE A 62 -1.99 6.49 -10.59
CA ILE A 62 -1.03 5.95 -9.62
C ILE A 62 -1.72 5.00 -8.64
N GLY A 63 -2.91 5.38 -8.13
CA GLY A 63 -3.68 4.51 -7.25
C GLY A 63 -4.08 3.19 -7.91
N ALA A 64 -4.40 3.21 -9.21
CA ALA A 64 -4.72 1.99 -9.96
C ALA A 64 -3.50 1.10 -10.19
N LEU A 65 -2.32 1.67 -10.51
CA LEU A 65 -1.08 0.92 -10.63
C LEU A 65 -0.72 0.25 -9.31
N TYR A 66 -0.75 1.00 -8.21
CA TYR A 66 -0.46 0.47 -6.89
C TYR A 66 -1.43 -0.66 -6.51
N ALA A 67 -2.74 -0.45 -6.67
CA ALA A 67 -3.76 -1.47 -6.42
C ALA A 67 -3.63 -2.71 -7.33
N SER A 68 -2.97 -2.57 -8.49
CA SER A 68 -2.68 -3.67 -9.42
C SER A 68 -1.43 -4.46 -9.04
N GLY A 69 -0.73 -4.08 -7.96
CA GLY A 69 0.43 -4.79 -7.43
C GLY A 69 1.79 -4.29 -7.95
N TYR A 70 1.84 -3.13 -8.61
CA TYR A 70 3.10 -2.51 -9.01
C TYR A 70 3.78 -1.87 -7.79
N ASN A 71 5.08 -2.11 -7.65
CA ASN A 71 5.88 -1.45 -6.63
C ASN A 71 6.32 -0.03 -7.06
N PRO A 72 6.79 0.82 -6.14
CA PRO A 72 7.20 2.19 -6.46
C PRO A 72 8.25 2.32 -7.56
N ASP A 73 9.21 1.40 -7.66
CA ASP A 73 10.24 1.44 -8.71
C ASP A 73 9.63 1.16 -10.08
N GLU A 74 8.76 0.15 -10.19
CA GLU A 74 8.06 -0.16 -11.44
C GLU A 74 7.14 0.98 -11.88
N MET A 75 6.48 1.66 -10.93
CA MET A 75 5.66 2.83 -11.22
C MET A 75 6.52 4.01 -11.71
N GLU A 76 7.69 4.24 -11.11
CA GLU A 76 8.62 5.27 -11.59
C GLU A 76 9.12 4.97 -13.00
N ASP A 77 9.45 3.72 -13.30
CA ASP A 77 9.88 3.29 -14.64
C ASP A 77 8.81 3.59 -15.70
N ILE A 78 7.54 3.28 -15.41
CA ILE A 78 6.41 3.59 -16.30
C ILE A 78 6.30 5.10 -16.57
N PHE A 79 6.47 5.93 -15.55
CA PHE A 79 6.34 7.39 -15.69
C PHE A 79 7.56 8.04 -16.34
N ASN A 80 8.72 7.41 -16.30
CA ASN A 80 9.93 7.83 -16.99
C ASN A 80 9.98 7.35 -18.45
N ASP A 81 9.07 6.46 -18.86
CA ASP A 81 8.97 5.98 -20.24
C ASP A 81 8.53 7.12 -21.18
N PRO A 82 9.30 7.44 -22.24
CA PRO A 82 8.92 8.46 -23.22
C PRO A 82 7.61 8.21 -23.96
N GLU A 83 7.12 6.96 -24.05
CA GLU A 83 5.81 6.66 -24.66
C GLU A 83 4.62 6.98 -23.76
N PHE A 84 4.86 7.13 -22.45
CA PHE A 84 3.82 7.43 -21.48
C PHE A 84 3.51 8.93 -21.38
N ALA A 85 4.45 9.81 -21.74
CA ALA A 85 4.35 11.28 -21.67
C ALA A 85 3.91 11.93 -22.99
#